data_AF-A0A4Y4K632-F1
#
_entry.id   AF-A0A4Y4K632-F1
#
_cell.length_a   1.000
_cell.length_b   1.000
_cell.length_c   1.000
_cell.angle_alpha   90.00
_cell.angle_beta   90.00
_cell.angle_gamma   90.00
#
_symmetry.space_group_name_H-M   'P 1'
#
loop_
_entity.id
_entity.type
_entity.pdbx_description
1 polymer ?
#
loop_
_entity_poly.entity_id
_entity_poly.type
_entity_poly.pdbx_seq_one_letter_code
_entity_poly.pdbx_strand_id
1 'polypeptide(L)'
;MRERIRTGELRPGDRLPTQAELAGEFGVERGAVRQALRVLQGDGLLSNVTKGSPPRVAAPVAARAEPQPTMVGLAPRLVEAFSARQVRIDAACLTAETLMVAVGEPLRLIHEGRLRPEAIDVRILLPSRNIDLAFPISVDRPSEDDPVHQRWLAQRNAQGHVLSHNLKALRATHGIDVRVTFRALPFTPPVKLYLLNGAEALIAYYMITRREERADDGTLDMYDVLGTESLLFSFEKATGQRDAAFVTESQKWFDALWETITSDLTLS
;
A
#
# COMPACT_ATOMS: atom_id res chain seq x y z
N MET A 1 12.32 28.00 -7.66
CA MET A 1 11.97 27.73 -6.25
C MET A 1 11.89 26.24 -5.92
N ARG A 2 11.01 25.45 -6.56
CA ARG A 2 10.97 23.98 -6.35
C ARG A 2 12.34 23.33 -6.51
N GLU A 3 13.08 23.74 -7.54
CA GLU A 3 14.43 23.23 -7.78
C GLU A 3 15.38 23.48 -6.62
N ARG A 4 15.40 24.70 -6.04
CA ARG A 4 16.24 25.06 -4.89
C ARG A 4 15.94 24.21 -3.65
N ILE A 5 14.67 23.81 -3.47
CA ILE A 5 14.26 22.89 -2.39
C ILE A 5 14.72 21.46 -2.72
N ARG A 6 14.56 21.03 -3.98
CA ARG A 6 14.92 19.69 -4.47
C ARG A 6 16.43 19.42 -4.45
N THR A 7 17.24 20.42 -4.82
CA THR A 7 18.71 20.33 -4.84
C THR A 7 19.34 20.51 -3.46
N GLY A 8 18.55 20.87 -2.45
CA GLY A 8 19.03 21.09 -1.08
C GLY A 8 19.69 22.46 -0.86
N GLU A 9 19.65 23.37 -1.85
CA GLU A 9 20.06 24.78 -1.66
C GLU A 9 19.22 25.48 -0.59
N LEU A 10 17.95 25.08 -0.45
CA LEU A 10 17.06 25.43 0.64
C LEU A 10 16.72 24.17 1.42
N ARG A 11 17.23 24.05 2.64
CA ARG A 11 17.07 22.85 3.47
C ARG A 11 15.76 22.90 4.28
N PRO A 12 15.23 21.74 4.67
CA PRO A 12 14.20 21.61 5.69
C PRO A 12 14.35 22.58 6.86
N GLY A 13 13.33 23.40 7.13
CA GLY A 13 13.32 24.39 8.22
C GLY A 13 13.99 25.73 7.90
N ASP A 14 14.70 25.86 6.78
CA ASP A 14 15.28 27.12 6.34
C ASP A 14 14.16 28.15 6.09
N ARG A 15 14.44 29.41 6.43
CA ARG A 15 13.53 30.51 6.11
C ARG A 15 13.66 30.83 4.63
N LEU A 16 12.52 30.97 3.94
CA LEU A 16 12.53 31.52 2.60
C LEU A 16 12.91 33.01 2.62
N PRO A 17 13.52 33.51 1.54
CA PRO A 17 13.60 34.94 1.31
C PRO A 17 12.20 35.57 1.30
N THR A 18 12.12 36.84 1.67
CA THR A 18 10.88 37.61 1.70
C THR A 18 10.27 37.75 0.30
N GLN A 19 8.97 38.01 0.21
CA GLN A 19 8.30 38.22 -1.08
C GLN A 19 8.93 39.35 -1.91
N ALA A 20 9.51 40.36 -1.25
CA ALA A 20 10.20 41.46 -1.91
C ALA A 20 11.55 41.02 -2.51
N GLU A 21 12.33 40.23 -1.78
CA GLU A 21 13.59 39.67 -2.26
C GLU A 21 13.35 38.69 -3.41
N LEU A 22 12.36 37.82 -3.29
CA LEU A 22 11.97 36.89 -4.36
C LEU A 22 11.46 37.61 -5.61
N ALA A 23 10.68 38.69 -5.44
CA ALA A 23 10.22 39.51 -6.56
C ALA A 23 11.40 40.15 -7.31
N GLY A 24 12.40 40.64 -6.57
CA GLY A 24 13.64 41.17 -7.14
C GLY A 24 14.49 40.10 -7.82
N GLU A 25 14.67 38.94 -7.18
CA GLU A 25 15.46 37.81 -7.69
C GLU A 25 14.88 37.27 -9.01
N PHE A 26 13.56 37.09 -9.07
CA PHE A 26 12.88 36.52 -10.23
C PHE A 26 12.40 37.55 -11.26
N GLY A 27 12.56 38.85 -10.99
CA GLY A 27 12.12 39.92 -11.90
C GLY A 27 10.60 39.94 -12.13
N VAL A 28 9.80 39.59 -11.11
CA VAL A 28 8.34 39.47 -11.21
C VAL A 28 7.63 40.31 -10.15
N GLU A 29 6.34 40.59 -10.36
CA GLU A 29 5.54 41.29 -9.36
C GLU A 29 5.33 40.47 -8.08
N ARG A 30 5.22 41.15 -6.93
CA ARG A 30 4.93 40.53 -5.63
C ARG A 30 3.66 39.67 -5.64
N GLY A 31 2.66 40.04 -6.47
CA GLY A 31 1.44 39.26 -6.65
C GLY A 31 1.69 37.86 -7.21
N ALA A 32 2.59 37.74 -8.18
CA ALA A 32 2.98 36.47 -8.79
C ALA A 32 3.77 35.59 -7.80
N VAL A 33 4.70 36.19 -7.04
CA VAL A 33 5.44 35.50 -5.96
C VAL A 33 4.47 34.95 -4.92
N ARG A 34 3.49 35.76 -4.49
CA ARG A 34 2.48 35.35 -3.51
C ARG A 34 1.67 34.16 -4.02
N GLN A 35 1.29 34.14 -5.30
CA GLN A 35 0.56 33.02 -5.88
C GLN A 35 1.43 31.77 -5.95
N ALA A 36 2.69 31.89 -6.37
CA ALA A 36 3.63 30.78 -6.40
C ALA A 36 3.87 30.19 -5.00
N LEU A 37 4.02 31.02 -3.96
CA LEU A 37 4.17 30.55 -2.57
C LEU A 37 2.92 29.82 -2.07
N ARG A 38 1.71 30.25 -2.44
CA ARG A 38 0.48 29.51 -2.12
C ARG A 38 0.43 28.15 -2.78
N VAL A 39 0.86 28.03 -4.03
CA VAL A 39 0.96 26.75 -4.73
C VAL A 39 1.94 25.83 -4.00
N LEU A 40 3.14 26.33 -3.67
CA LEU A 40 4.13 25.56 -2.92
C LEU A 40 3.65 25.14 -1.52
N GLN A 41 2.84 25.98 -0.87
CA GLN A 41 2.19 25.65 0.41
C GLN A 41 1.11 24.57 0.23
N GLY A 42 0.30 24.66 -0.84
CA GLY A 42 -0.68 23.63 -1.19
C GLY A 42 -0.04 22.29 -1.53
N ASP A 43 1.16 22.32 -2.11
CA ASP A 43 1.98 21.14 -2.41
C ASP A 43 2.72 20.59 -1.16
N GLY A 44 2.52 21.18 0.02
CA GLY A 44 3.16 20.74 1.27
C GLY A 44 4.66 21.04 1.36
N LEU A 45 5.21 21.84 0.44
CA LEU A 45 6.65 22.16 0.39
C LEU A 45 7.05 23.27 1.39
N LEU A 46 6.08 24.02 1.92
CA LEU A 46 6.30 25.14 2.84
C LEU A 46 5.47 24.99 4.13
N SER A 47 6.05 25.33 5.27
CA SER A 47 5.42 25.32 6.60
C SER A 47 5.40 26.70 7.27
N ASN A 48 4.56 26.87 8.28
CA ASN A 48 4.45 28.07 9.13
C ASN A 48 4.14 29.38 8.39
N VAL A 49 2.95 29.46 7.78
CA VAL A 49 2.42 30.72 7.21
C VAL A 49 1.50 31.39 8.22
N THR A 50 2.04 31.79 9.38
CA THR A 50 1.37 32.74 10.29
C THR A 50 1.63 34.17 9.83
N LYS A 51 0.66 35.08 10.01
CA LYS A 51 0.83 36.50 9.67
C LYS A 51 2.06 37.07 10.37
N GLY A 52 3.04 37.54 9.59
CA GLY A 52 4.23 38.25 10.08
C GLY A 52 5.54 37.46 10.08
N SER A 53 5.53 36.17 9.72
CA SER A 53 6.78 35.37 9.61
C SER A 53 7.04 34.90 8.17
N PRO A 54 8.30 34.92 7.70
CA PRO A 54 8.66 34.33 6.41
C PRO A 54 8.30 32.83 6.40
N PRO A 55 7.70 32.31 5.31
CA PRO A 55 7.44 30.89 5.21
C PRO A 55 8.74 30.11 5.32
N ARG A 56 8.69 28.94 5.94
CA ARG A 56 9.86 28.05 6.00
C ARG A 56 9.70 26.94 4.99
N VAL A 57 10.81 26.43 4.47
CA VAL A 57 10.82 25.14 3.77
C VAL A 57 10.26 24.13 4.76
N ALA A 58 9.15 23.48 4.38
CA ALA A 58 8.63 22.40 5.20
C ALA A 58 9.77 21.39 5.37
N ALA A 59 10.00 20.93 6.61
CA ALA A 59 10.69 19.67 6.69
C ALA A 59 9.89 18.67 5.85
N PRO A 60 10.52 17.83 4.99
CA PRO A 60 9.83 16.67 4.48
C PRO A 60 9.17 16.07 5.70
N VAL A 61 7.85 15.91 5.64
CA VAL A 61 7.13 15.31 6.74
C VAL A 61 7.84 13.97 6.93
N ALA A 62 8.70 13.89 7.94
CA ALA A 62 9.38 12.67 8.32
C ALA A 62 8.37 11.65 8.88
N ALA A 63 7.07 11.93 8.79
CA ALA A 63 6.03 10.94 8.94
C ALA A 63 5.94 10.11 7.65
N ARG A 64 6.87 9.16 7.56
CA ARG A 64 6.72 7.83 6.92
C ARG A 64 7.98 6.97 7.09
N ALA A 65 8.99 7.43 7.86
CA ALA A 65 10.27 6.73 8.02
C ALA A 65 10.19 5.48 8.92
N GLU A 66 9.27 5.45 9.88
CA GLU A 66 9.10 4.28 10.75
C GLU A 66 8.05 3.33 10.16
N PRO A 67 8.37 2.03 10.06
CA PRO A 67 7.41 1.00 9.73
C PRO A 67 6.21 1.05 10.67
N GLN A 68 5.00 0.95 10.13
CA GLN A 68 3.75 0.93 10.90
C GLN A 68 3.12 -0.46 10.80
N PRO A 69 2.28 -0.87 11.76
CA PRO A 69 1.45 -2.06 11.60
C PRO A 69 0.71 -2.04 10.26
N THR A 70 0.68 -3.17 9.54
CA THR A 70 0.15 -3.25 8.17
C THR A 70 -1.30 -2.75 8.08
N MET A 71 -2.12 -3.03 9.10
CA MET A 71 -3.50 -2.53 9.16
C MET A 71 -3.62 -1.00 9.24
N VAL A 72 -2.58 -0.31 9.72
CA VAL A 72 -2.53 1.16 9.81
C VAL A 72 -1.83 1.74 8.58
N GLY A 73 -0.70 1.16 8.19
CA GLY A 73 0.19 1.71 7.18
C GLY A 73 -0.29 1.55 5.74
N LEU A 74 -1.14 0.54 5.43
CA LEU A 74 -1.49 0.23 4.04
C LEU A 74 -2.53 1.21 3.45
N ALA A 75 -3.57 1.58 4.21
CA ALA A 75 -4.68 2.39 3.66
C ALA A 75 -4.23 3.76 3.12
N PRO A 76 -3.38 4.55 3.82
CA PRO A 76 -2.88 5.82 3.27
C PRO A 76 -2.05 5.66 1.99
N ARG A 77 -1.36 4.53 1.82
CA ARG A 77 -0.57 4.22 0.61
C ARG A 77 -1.49 3.87 -0.57
N LEU A 78 -2.56 3.14 -0.29
CA LEU A 78 -3.59 2.89 -1.29
C LEU A 78 -4.30 4.19 -1.70
N VAL A 79 -4.61 5.09 -0.78
CA VAL A 79 -5.19 6.41 -1.13
C VAL A 79 -4.29 7.18 -2.10
N GLU A 80 -2.98 7.19 -1.86
CA GLU A 80 -2.00 7.79 -2.76
C GLU A 80 -1.96 7.09 -4.12
N ALA A 81 -1.93 5.75 -4.15
CA ALA A 81 -1.97 4.98 -5.39
C ALA A 81 -3.24 5.25 -6.22
N PHE A 82 -4.40 5.36 -5.57
CA PHE A 82 -5.69 5.63 -6.21
C PHE A 82 -5.87 7.09 -6.68
N SER A 83 -4.91 7.97 -6.38
CA SER A 83 -4.86 9.32 -6.94
C SER A 83 -4.40 9.35 -8.40
N ALA A 84 -3.83 8.25 -8.90
CA ALA A 84 -3.48 8.08 -10.31
C ALA A 84 -4.72 7.78 -11.17
N ARG A 85 -4.68 8.16 -12.46
CA ARG A 85 -5.74 7.78 -13.43
C ARG A 85 -5.77 6.27 -13.69
N GLN A 86 -4.62 5.63 -13.62
CA GLN A 86 -4.45 4.19 -13.87
C GLN A 86 -3.84 3.60 -12.61
N VAL A 87 -4.63 2.79 -11.91
CA VAL A 87 -4.25 2.17 -10.65
C VAL A 87 -3.85 0.73 -10.92
N ARG A 88 -2.67 0.32 -10.48
CA ARG A 88 -2.20 -1.07 -10.51
C ARG A 88 -1.77 -1.48 -9.11
N ILE A 89 -2.29 -2.60 -8.64
CA ILE A 89 -1.94 -3.19 -7.36
C ILE A 89 -1.57 -4.64 -7.60
N ASP A 90 -0.33 -4.99 -7.27
CA ASP A 90 0.12 -6.37 -7.28
C ASP A 90 0.39 -6.80 -5.83
N ALA A 91 -0.23 -7.88 -5.37
CA ALA A 91 -0.15 -8.32 -3.98
C ALA A 91 0.19 -9.81 -3.87
N ALA A 92 1.19 -10.17 -3.07
CA ALA A 92 1.49 -11.55 -2.71
C ALA A 92 1.37 -11.71 -1.19
N CYS A 93 0.36 -12.46 -0.75
CA CYS A 93 -0.03 -12.55 0.66
C CYS A 93 -0.57 -13.94 1.00
N LEU A 94 -0.51 -14.33 2.27
CA LEU A 94 -1.13 -15.55 2.81
C LEU A 94 -2.67 -15.51 2.69
N THR A 95 -3.25 -14.34 2.93
CA THR A 95 -4.69 -14.06 2.80
C THR A 95 -4.89 -12.63 2.28
N ALA A 96 -6.12 -12.28 1.89
CA ALA A 96 -6.44 -10.93 1.40
C ALA A 96 -6.90 -9.97 2.51
N GLU A 97 -6.91 -10.39 3.78
CA GLU A 97 -7.52 -9.67 4.91
C GLU A 97 -7.17 -8.19 4.98
N THR A 98 -5.87 -7.86 5.06
CA THR A 98 -5.44 -6.47 5.26
C THR A 98 -5.75 -5.61 4.03
N LEU A 99 -5.55 -6.16 2.83
CA LEU A 99 -5.86 -5.46 1.59
C LEU A 99 -7.36 -5.19 1.47
N MET A 100 -8.19 -6.19 1.78
CA MET A 100 -9.65 -6.10 1.80
C MET A 100 -10.14 -4.96 2.69
N VAL A 101 -9.56 -4.80 3.88
CA VAL A 101 -9.91 -3.70 4.79
C VAL A 101 -9.37 -2.36 4.27
N ALA A 102 -8.09 -2.31 3.89
CA ALA A 102 -7.40 -1.08 3.53
C ALA A 102 -7.97 -0.41 2.26
N VAL A 103 -8.52 -1.17 1.30
CA VAL A 103 -9.18 -0.59 0.12
C VAL A 103 -10.43 0.20 0.45
N GLY A 104 -11.04 0.00 1.63
CA GLY A 104 -12.25 0.74 2.02
C GLY A 104 -12.07 2.26 1.99
N GLU A 105 -10.89 2.76 2.36
CA GLU A 105 -10.62 4.20 2.38
C GLU A 105 -10.59 4.84 0.97
N PRO A 106 -9.78 4.37 -0.01
CA PRO A 106 -9.84 4.92 -1.35
C PRO A 106 -11.21 4.72 -2.00
N LEU A 107 -11.92 3.62 -1.73
CA LEU A 107 -13.28 3.42 -2.24
C LEU A 107 -14.24 4.49 -1.71
N ARG A 108 -14.22 4.80 -0.41
CA ARG A 108 -15.02 5.90 0.16
C ARG A 108 -14.69 7.24 -0.50
N LEU A 109 -13.41 7.53 -0.71
CA LEU A 109 -12.97 8.78 -1.36
C LEU A 109 -13.39 8.89 -2.84
N ILE A 110 -13.55 7.76 -3.54
CA ILE A 110 -14.16 7.74 -4.88
C ILE A 110 -15.64 8.12 -4.81
N HIS A 111 -16.39 7.55 -3.86
CA HIS A 111 -17.81 7.89 -3.66
C HIS A 111 -18.01 9.36 -3.25
N GLU A 112 -17.04 9.94 -2.53
CA GLU A 112 -16.99 11.38 -2.23
C GLU A 112 -16.60 12.25 -3.44
N GLY A 113 -16.21 11.65 -4.57
CA GLY A 113 -15.76 12.35 -5.77
C GLY A 113 -14.37 12.98 -5.67
N ARG A 114 -13.62 12.67 -4.59
CA ARG A 114 -12.26 13.18 -4.32
C ARG A 114 -11.18 12.41 -5.09
N LEU A 115 -11.41 11.13 -5.34
CA LEU A 115 -10.57 10.28 -6.20
C LEU A 115 -11.37 9.87 -7.44
N ARG A 116 -10.73 9.88 -8.60
CA ARG A 116 -11.37 9.59 -9.90
C ARG A 116 -10.44 8.80 -10.83
N PRO A 117 -10.02 7.58 -10.46
CA PRO A 117 -9.27 6.73 -11.37
C PRO A 117 -10.16 6.35 -12.55
N GLU A 118 -9.56 6.13 -13.70
CA GLU A 118 -10.23 5.65 -14.91
C GLU A 118 -10.18 4.14 -15.02
N ALA A 119 -9.08 3.54 -14.56
CA ALA A 119 -8.95 2.10 -14.48
C ALA A 119 -8.22 1.64 -13.22
N ILE A 120 -8.59 0.45 -12.75
CA ILE A 120 -8.02 -0.23 -11.58
C ILE A 120 -7.74 -1.69 -11.98
N ASP A 121 -6.48 -2.10 -11.97
CA ASP A 121 -6.05 -3.48 -12.16
C ASP A 121 -5.41 -4.03 -10.89
N VAL A 122 -5.97 -5.12 -10.35
CA VAL A 122 -5.52 -5.73 -9.11
C VAL A 122 -5.19 -7.20 -9.34
N ARG A 123 -3.92 -7.55 -9.19
CA ARG A 123 -3.40 -8.92 -9.34
C ARG A 123 -2.98 -9.45 -7.97
N ILE A 124 -3.54 -10.59 -7.56
CA ILE A 124 -3.35 -11.12 -6.21
C ILE A 124 -2.85 -12.55 -6.29
N LEU A 125 -1.72 -12.81 -5.65
CA LEU A 125 -1.13 -14.12 -5.45
C LEU A 125 -1.46 -14.59 -4.03
N LEU A 126 -2.25 -15.66 -3.93
CA LEU A 126 -2.60 -16.31 -2.66
C LEU A 126 -2.15 -17.77 -2.69
N PRO A 127 -1.79 -18.39 -1.56
CA PRO A 127 -1.45 -19.80 -1.52
C PRO A 127 -2.58 -20.66 -2.09
N SER A 128 -2.21 -21.65 -2.90
CA SER A 128 -3.13 -22.65 -3.41
C SER A 128 -3.85 -23.37 -2.27
N ARG A 129 -5.05 -23.89 -2.54
CA ARG A 129 -5.77 -24.71 -1.55
C ARG A 129 -5.14 -26.08 -1.33
N ASN A 130 -4.33 -26.55 -2.29
CA ASN A 130 -3.76 -27.89 -2.37
C ASN A 130 -2.25 -27.90 -2.07
N ILE A 131 -1.82 -27.16 -1.04
CA ILE A 131 -0.42 -27.17 -0.59
C ILE A 131 -0.36 -27.45 0.89
N ASP A 132 0.74 -28.08 1.30
CA ASP A 132 1.11 -28.15 2.71
C ASP A 132 1.62 -26.77 3.14
N LEU A 133 0.82 -26.08 3.96
CA LEU A 133 1.21 -24.77 4.46
C LEU A 133 2.37 -24.91 5.45
N ALA A 134 3.35 -24.00 5.37
CA ALA A 134 4.29 -23.80 6.47
C ALA A 134 3.62 -23.16 7.69
N PHE A 135 2.56 -22.37 7.46
CA PHE A 135 1.66 -21.77 8.43
C PHE A 135 0.40 -21.22 7.72
N PRO A 136 -0.75 -21.13 8.42
CA PRO A 136 -0.97 -21.70 9.74
C PRO A 136 -1.01 -23.24 9.68
N ILE A 137 -0.53 -23.88 10.74
CA ILE A 137 -0.57 -25.34 10.92
C ILE A 137 -0.99 -25.68 12.35
N SER A 138 -1.69 -26.80 12.53
CA SER A 138 -1.94 -27.35 13.86
C SER A 138 -0.63 -27.70 14.58
N VAL A 139 -0.57 -27.47 15.90
CA VAL A 139 0.57 -27.88 16.75
C VAL A 139 0.61 -29.41 16.87
N ASP A 140 -0.56 -30.03 17.01
CA ASP A 140 -0.73 -31.48 16.98
C ASP A 140 -0.78 -31.94 15.51
N ARG A 141 -0.07 -33.03 15.17
CA ARG A 141 0.28 -33.44 13.79
C ARG A 141 -0.79 -33.12 12.73
N PRO A 142 -0.42 -32.51 11.58
CA PRO A 142 -1.35 -32.27 10.49
C PRO A 142 -1.93 -33.58 9.96
N SER A 143 -3.26 -33.62 9.82
CA SER A 143 -4.00 -34.70 9.15
C SER A 143 -4.60 -34.17 7.85
N GLU A 144 -5.07 -35.05 6.95
CA GLU A 144 -5.75 -34.62 5.70
C GLU A 144 -6.95 -33.69 5.97
N ASP A 145 -7.57 -33.81 7.14
CA ASP A 145 -8.67 -32.96 7.62
C ASP A 145 -8.21 -31.99 8.72
N ASP A 146 -7.08 -31.29 8.53
CA ASP A 146 -6.61 -30.28 9.49
C ASP A 146 -7.63 -29.11 9.61
N PRO A 147 -8.31 -28.93 10.76
CA PRO A 147 -9.28 -27.86 10.95
C PRO A 147 -8.65 -26.46 10.79
N VAL A 148 -7.36 -26.31 11.07
CA VAL A 148 -6.61 -25.06 10.87
C VAL A 148 -6.54 -24.70 9.38
N HIS A 149 -6.23 -25.68 8.53
CA HIS A 149 -6.17 -25.48 7.07
C HIS A 149 -7.56 -25.16 6.50
N GLN A 150 -8.59 -25.90 6.90
CA GLN A 150 -9.96 -25.67 6.45
C GLN A 150 -10.46 -24.27 6.83
N ARG A 151 -10.15 -23.85 8.06
CA ARG A 151 -10.49 -22.50 8.53
C ARG A 151 -9.74 -21.42 7.77
N TRP A 152 -8.42 -21.55 7.60
CA TRP A 152 -7.63 -20.63 6.80
C TRP A 152 -8.19 -20.51 5.38
N LEU A 153 -8.53 -21.64 4.77
CA LEU A 153 -9.06 -21.72 3.41
C LEU A 153 -10.40 -20.97 3.29
N ALA A 154 -11.30 -21.16 4.26
CA ALA A 154 -12.57 -20.45 4.33
C ALA A 154 -12.36 -18.93 4.47
N GLN A 155 -11.47 -18.49 5.37
CA GLN A 155 -11.15 -17.08 5.57
C GLN A 155 -10.52 -16.45 4.31
N ARG A 156 -9.52 -17.11 3.72
CA ARG A 156 -8.86 -16.69 2.48
C ARG A 156 -9.88 -16.47 1.36
N ASN A 157 -10.81 -17.41 1.18
CA ASN A 157 -11.84 -17.35 0.14
C ASN A 157 -12.83 -16.20 0.41
N ALA A 158 -13.35 -16.09 1.64
CA ALA A 158 -14.30 -15.05 2.01
C ALA A 158 -13.70 -13.63 1.80
N GLN A 159 -12.46 -13.41 2.23
CA GLN A 159 -11.76 -12.14 2.08
C GLN A 159 -11.51 -11.79 0.60
N GLY A 160 -11.12 -12.77 -0.21
CA GLY A 160 -10.96 -12.60 -1.65
C GLY A 160 -12.27 -12.19 -2.34
N HIS A 161 -13.39 -12.81 -1.96
CA HIS A 161 -14.72 -12.45 -2.48
C HIS A 161 -15.12 -11.03 -2.15
N VAL A 162 -15.02 -10.63 -0.88
CA VAL A 162 -15.38 -9.28 -0.43
C VAL A 162 -14.53 -8.23 -1.14
N LEU A 163 -13.21 -8.43 -1.22
CA LEU A 163 -12.30 -7.53 -1.92
C LEU A 163 -12.68 -7.41 -3.41
N SER A 164 -12.88 -8.53 -4.10
CA SER A 164 -13.26 -8.50 -5.52
C SER A 164 -14.62 -7.84 -5.73
N HIS A 165 -15.59 -8.07 -4.85
CA HIS A 165 -16.91 -7.49 -4.94
C HIS A 165 -16.85 -5.97 -4.80
N ASN A 166 -16.18 -5.48 -3.75
CA ASN A 166 -16.07 -4.05 -3.44
C ASN A 166 -15.40 -3.26 -4.57
N LEU A 167 -14.33 -3.80 -5.16
CA LEU A 167 -13.66 -3.15 -6.29
C LEU A 167 -14.53 -3.18 -7.56
N LYS A 168 -15.08 -4.33 -7.93
CA LYS A 168 -15.88 -4.46 -9.16
C LYS A 168 -17.17 -3.64 -9.14
N ALA A 169 -17.72 -3.35 -7.95
CA ALA A 169 -18.88 -2.49 -7.80
C ALA A 169 -18.67 -1.09 -8.41
N LEU A 170 -17.42 -0.57 -8.42
CA LEU A 170 -17.07 0.73 -9.01
C LEU A 170 -17.36 0.82 -10.51
N ARG A 171 -17.33 -0.30 -11.23
CA ARG A 171 -17.63 -0.31 -12.67
C ARG A 171 -19.05 0.14 -12.94
N ALA A 172 -20.01 -0.36 -12.16
CA ALA A 172 -21.42 -0.02 -12.31
C ALA A 172 -21.75 1.36 -11.73
N THR A 173 -21.12 1.74 -10.62
CA THR A 173 -21.46 2.97 -9.89
C THR A 173 -20.73 4.22 -10.40
N HIS A 174 -19.52 4.07 -10.94
CA HIS A 174 -18.65 5.19 -11.33
C HIS A 174 -18.10 5.08 -12.76
N GLY A 175 -18.41 4.00 -13.49
CA GLY A 175 -17.91 3.80 -14.87
C GLY A 175 -16.41 3.52 -14.96
N ILE A 176 -15.79 3.10 -13.86
CA ILE A 176 -14.35 2.82 -13.78
C ILE A 176 -14.07 1.43 -14.38
N ASP A 177 -13.05 1.29 -15.23
CA ASP A 177 -12.63 -0.03 -15.68
C ASP A 177 -11.92 -0.76 -14.53
N VAL A 178 -12.44 -1.92 -14.12
CA VAL A 178 -11.92 -2.65 -12.95
C VAL A 178 -11.61 -4.09 -13.32
N ARG A 179 -10.35 -4.50 -13.15
CA ARG A 179 -9.91 -5.90 -13.26
C ARG A 179 -9.39 -6.35 -11.91
N VAL A 180 -9.85 -7.51 -11.47
CA VAL A 180 -9.35 -8.18 -10.26
C VAL A 180 -9.11 -9.64 -10.62
N THR A 181 -7.87 -10.08 -10.48
CA THR A 181 -7.44 -11.44 -10.85
C THR A 181 -6.67 -12.06 -9.70
N PHE A 182 -6.99 -13.32 -9.41
CA PHE A 182 -6.31 -14.12 -8.40
C PHE A 182 -5.58 -15.28 -9.05
N ARG A 183 -4.35 -15.55 -8.62
CA ARG A 183 -3.62 -16.77 -8.99
C ARG A 183 -3.09 -17.50 -7.76
N ALA A 184 -3.03 -18.82 -7.87
CA ALA A 184 -2.67 -19.73 -6.81
C ALA A 184 -1.15 -19.93 -6.76
N LEU A 185 -0.53 -19.57 -5.64
CA LEU A 185 0.87 -19.80 -5.34
C LEU A 185 1.10 -21.26 -4.89
N PRO A 186 2.14 -21.93 -5.39
CA PRO A 186 2.47 -23.30 -4.99
C PRO A 186 3.25 -23.38 -3.66
N PHE A 187 3.35 -22.28 -2.91
CA PHE A 187 4.08 -22.23 -1.62
C PHE A 187 3.46 -21.21 -0.67
N THR A 188 3.76 -21.35 0.63
CA THR A 188 3.41 -20.35 1.67
C THR A 188 4.32 -19.13 1.54
N PRO A 189 3.80 -17.93 1.22
CA PRO A 189 4.62 -16.74 1.09
C PRO A 189 5.22 -16.35 2.45
N PRO A 190 6.55 -16.14 2.55
CA PRO A 190 7.21 -15.83 3.82
C PRO A 190 6.99 -14.37 4.27
N VAL A 191 6.49 -13.52 3.37
CA VAL A 191 6.24 -12.09 3.59
C VAL A 191 4.95 -11.67 2.90
N LYS A 192 4.36 -10.56 3.34
CA LYS A 192 3.43 -9.76 2.55
C LYS A 192 4.22 -8.90 1.59
N LEU A 193 3.79 -8.83 0.34
CA LEU A 193 4.30 -7.86 -0.63
C LEU A 193 3.12 -7.13 -1.27
N TYR A 194 3.16 -5.81 -1.29
CA TYR A 194 2.27 -4.97 -2.10
C TYR A 194 3.10 -4.08 -3.01
N LEU A 195 2.81 -4.06 -4.29
CA LEU A 195 3.43 -3.18 -5.28
C LEU A 195 2.35 -2.24 -5.81
N LEU A 196 2.57 -0.94 -5.65
CA LEU A 196 1.59 0.10 -5.96
C LEU A 196 2.08 0.93 -7.15
N ASN A 197 1.32 0.87 -8.25
CA ASN A 197 1.55 1.60 -9.51
C ASN A 197 2.97 1.47 -10.09
N GLY A 198 3.72 0.42 -9.71
CA GLY A 198 5.14 0.29 -10.02
C GLY A 198 6.04 1.39 -9.43
N ALA A 199 5.52 2.20 -8.49
CA ALA A 199 6.18 3.34 -7.87
C ALA A 199 6.68 3.02 -6.45
N GLU A 200 5.95 2.16 -5.73
CA GLU A 200 6.24 1.80 -4.35
C GLU A 200 6.11 0.29 -4.13
N ALA A 201 7.00 -0.27 -3.31
CA ALA A 201 6.92 -1.63 -2.80
C ALA A 201 6.82 -1.58 -1.27
N LEU A 202 5.86 -2.33 -0.74
CA LEU A 202 5.60 -2.47 0.69
C LEU A 202 5.79 -3.94 1.08
N ILE A 203 6.61 -4.19 2.10
CA ILE A 203 6.90 -5.55 2.59
C ILE A 203 6.64 -5.66 4.08
N ALA A 204 6.09 -6.79 4.54
CA ALA A 204 5.94 -7.09 5.96
C ALA A 204 6.23 -8.57 6.23
N TYR A 205 6.91 -8.87 7.34
CA TYR A 205 7.25 -10.25 7.71
C TYR A 205 6.08 -10.93 8.40
N TYR A 206 5.85 -12.19 8.04
CA TYR A 206 4.95 -13.06 8.80
C TYR A 206 5.69 -13.61 10.03
N MET A 207 5.43 -13.01 11.20
CA MET A 207 5.98 -13.49 12.47
C MET A 207 5.13 -14.65 12.99
N ILE A 208 5.73 -15.84 13.03
CA ILE A 208 5.07 -17.07 13.46
C ILE A 208 5.05 -17.12 14.98
N THR A 209 3.88 -17.35 15.55
CA THR A 209 3.67 -17.53 17.00
C THR A 209 2.74 -18.71 17.25
N ARG A 210 2.86 -19.35 18.41
CA ARG A 210 1.86 -20.33 18.86
C ARG A 210 0.64 -19.56 19.36
N ARG A 211 -0.55 -19.95 18.91
CA ARG A 211 -1.81 -19.29 19.24
C ARG A 211 -2.86 -20.35 19.54
N GLU A 212 -3.56 -20.13 20.65
CA GLU A 212 -4.78 -20.84 20.98
C GLU A 212 -5.97 -19.96 20.61
N GLU A 213 -6.92 -20.50 19.85
CA GLU A 213 -8.14 -19.80 19.50
C GLU A 213 -9.37 -20.67 19.72
N ARG A 214 -10.42 -20.08 20.28
CA ARG A 214 -11.71 -20.77 20.46
C ARG A 214 -12.44 -20.82 19.11
N ALA A 215 -12.68 -22.03 18.63
CA ALA A 215 -13.59 -22.36 17.56
C ALA A 215 -14.89 -22.95 18.12
N ASP A 216 -15.90 -23.12 17.28
CA ASP A 216 -17.20 -23.66 17.67
C ASP A 216 -17.10 -25.13 18.17
N ASP A 217 -16.08 -25.86 17.74
CA ASP A 217 -15.81 -27.27 18.02
C ASP A 217 -14.70 -27.51 19.07
N GLY A 218 -14.09 -26.46 19.61
CA GLY A 218 -13.06 -26.57 20.64
C GLY A 218 -12.00 -25.46 20.58
N THR A 219 -10.92 -25.64 21.32
CA THR A 219 -9.75 -24.75 21.20
C THR A 219 -8.82 -25.31 20.13
N LEU A 220 -8.51 -24.52 19.11
CA LEU A 220 -7.51 -24.82 18.10
C LEU A 220 -6.16 -24.23 18.55
N ASP A 221 -5.16 -25.08 18.72
CA ASP A 221 -3.79 -24.70 19.01
C ASP A 221 -2.93 -24.85 17.75
N MET A 222 -2.34 -23.74 17.30
CA MET A 222 -1.71 -23.63 15.99
C MET A 222 -0.46 -22.76 16.03
N TYR A 223 0.47 -23.03 15.12
CA TYR A 223 1.46 -22.05 14.71
C TYR A 223 0.85 -21.19 13.61
N ASP A 224 0.62 -19.92 13.90
CA ASP A 224 -0.08 -18.97 13.04
C ASP A 224 0.64 -17.61 13.00
N VAL A 225 0.19 -16.70 12.13
CA VAL A 225 0.80 -15.40 11.88
C VAL A 225 -0.23 -14.28 12.04
N LEU A 226 0.04 -13.35 12.96
CA LEU A 226 -0.75 -12.14 13.12
C LEU A 226 -0.37 -11.12 12.05
N GLY A 227 -0.93 -11.27 10.86
CA GLY A 227 -0.60 -10.42 9.71
C GLY A 227 -0.95 -8.93 9.93
N THR A 228 -1.91 -8.61 10.79
CA THR A 228 -2.42 -7.25 11.00
C THR A 228 -1.42 -6.34 11.70
N GLU A 229 -0.67 -6.91 12.64
CA GLU A 229 0.31 -6.21 13.48
C GLU A 229 1.72 -6.19 12.86
N SER A 230 1.95 -6.97 11.79
CA SER A 230 3.23 -7.01 11.08
C SER A 230 3.64 -5.61 10.62
N LEU A 231 4.88 -5.22 10.91
CA LEU A 231 5.41 -3.93 10.49
C LEU A 231 5.58 -3.86 8.97
N LEU A 232 5.02 -2.82 8.36
CA LEU A 232 5.03 -2.57 6.94
C LEU A 232 6.16 -1.60 6.58
N PHE A 233 7.17 -2.13 5.90
CA PHE A 233 8.31 -1.39 5.40
C PHE A 233 8.01 -0.87 4.00
N SER A 234 8.36 0.38 3.71
CA SER A 234 8.10 1.07 2.45
C SER A 234 9.40 1.36 1.70
N PHE A 235 9.38 1.11 0.39
CA PHE A 235 10.45 1.42 -0.55
C PHE A 235 9.84 2.15 -1.73
N GLU A 236 10.25 3.41 -1.94
CA GLU A 236 9.70 4.27 -2.98
C GLU A 236 10.77 4.58 -4.04
N LYS A 237 10.41 4.50 -5.32
CA LYS A 237 11.34 4.84 -6.42
C LYS A 237 11.90 6.26 -6.31
N ALA A 238 11.12 7.18 -5.75
CA ALA A 238 11.50 8.58 -5.61
C ALA A 238 12.58 8.83 -4.53
N THR A 239 12.76 7.91 -3.59
CA THR A 239 13.67 8.09 -2.43
C THR A 239 15.15 7.92 -2.82
N GLY A 240 15.45 7.07 -3.80
CA GLY A 240 16.82 6.89 -4.28
C GLY A 240 17.03 5.61 -5.07
N GLN A 241 18.25 5.43 -5.59
CA GLN A 241 18.59 4.32 -6.49
C GLN A 241 18.38 2.94 -5.86
N ARG A 242 18.71 2.77 -4.57
CA ARG A 242 18.53 1.50 -3.85
C ARG A 242 17.06 1.08 -3.79
N ASP A 243 16.20 1.98 -3.33
CA ASP A 243 14.77 1.70 -3.18
C ASP A 243 14.13 1.52 -4.57
N ALA A 244 14.55 2.30 -5.56
CA ALA A 244 14.11 2.12 -6.94
C ALA A 244 14.49 0.75 -7.52
N ALA A 245 15.68 0.24 -7.21
CA ALA A 245 16.10 -1.10 -7.57
C ALA A 245 15.23 -2.14 -6.84
N PHE A 246 14.98 -1.97 -5.54
CA PHE A 246 14.12 -2.88 -4.77
C PHE A 246 12.70 -2.98 -5.35
N VAL A 247 12.07 -1.84 -5.68
CA VAL A 247 10.74 -1.82 -6.34
C VAL A 247 10.79 -2.54 -7.68
N THR A 248 11.83 -2.30 -8.48
CA THR A 248 11.96 -2.90 -9.82
C THR A 248 12.17 -4.41 -9.76
N GLU A 249 13.04 -4.89 -8.88
CA GLU A 249 13.30 -6.33 -8.72
C GLU A 249 12.11 -7.05 -8.07
N SER A 250 11.42 -6.41 -7.13
CA SER A 250 10.18 -6.95 -6.54
C SER A 250 9.07 -7.10 -7.58
N GLN A 251 8.93 -6.14 -8.49
CA GLN A 251 7.99 -6.21 -9.61
C GLN A 251 8.35 -7.37 -10.56
N LYS A 252 9.63 -7.48 -10.96
CA LYS A 252 10.10 -8.60 -11.80
C LYS A 252 9.85 -9.96 -11.14
N TRP A 253 10.10 -10.06 -9.84
CA TRP A 253 9.85 -11.29 -9.08
C TRP A 253 8.36 -11.63 -9.05
N PHE A 254 7.49 -10.66 -8.77
CA PHE A 254 6.04 -10.85 -8.82
C PHE A 254 5.59 -11.31 -10.22
N ASP A 255 6.06 -10.65 -11.28
CA ASP A 255 5.70 -11.00 -12.65
C ASP A 255 6.20 -12.40 -13.04
N ALA A 256 7.41 -12.78 -12.63
CA ALA A 256 7.92 -14.13 -12.84
C ALA A 256 7.03 -15.18 -12.16
N LEU A 257 6.63 -14.98 -10.89
CA LEU A 257 5.69 -15.88 -10.22
C LEU A 257 4.33 -15.92 -10.92
N TRP A 258 3.82 -14.74 -11.26
CA TRP A 258 2.56 -14.58 -11.95
C TRP A 258 2.57 -15.35 -13.27
N GLU A 259 3.62 -15.27 -14.08
CA GLU A 259 3.62 -15.84 -15.42
C GLU A 259 4.00 -17.32 -15.49
N THR A 260 4.69 -17.86 -14.47
CA THR A 260 5.32 -19.19 -14.55
C THR A 260 4.67 -20.25 -13.66
N ILE A 261 4.86 -20.17 -12.35
CA ILE A 261 4.58 -21.29 -11.42
C ILE A 261 3.22 -21.19 -10.72
N THR A 262 2.45 -20.14 -11.00
CA THR A 262 1.11 -19.98 -10.42
C THR A 262 0.04 -20.56 -11.35
N SER A 263 -1.10 -20.95 -10.79
CA SER A 263 -2.27 -21.43 -11.55
C SER A 263 -3.49 -20.55 -11.29
N ASP A 264 -4.60 -20.79 -11.98
CA ASP A 264 -5.85 -20.06 -11.70
C ASP A 264 -6.35 -20.37 -10.29
N LEU A 265 -6.67 -19.33 -9.52
CA LEU A 265 -7.21 -19.50 -8.16
C LEU A 265 -8.75 -19.48 -8.19
N THR A 266 -9.37 -20.58 -7.80
CA THR A 266 -10.80 -20.63 -7.52
C THR A 266 -11.09 -20.21 -6.08
N LEU A 267 -11.87 -19.15 -5.90
CA LEU A 267 -12.43 -18.74 -4.60
C LEU A 267 -13.72 -19.55 -4.33
N SER A 268 -13.65 -20.88 -4.27
CA SER A 268 -14.80 -21.76 -4.01
C SER A 268 -14.50 -22.74 -2.90
#